data_AF-A0A0F9FSA4-F1
#
_entry.id   AF-A0A0F9FSA4-F1
#
_cell.length_a   1.000
_cell.length_b   1.000
_cell.length_c   1.000
_cell.angle_alpha   90.00
_cell.angle_beta   90.00
_cell.angle_gamma   90.00
#
_symmetry.space_group_name_H-M   'P 1'
#
loop_
_entity.id
_entity.type
_entity.pdbx_description
1 polymer ?
#
loop_
_entity_poly.entity_id
_entity_poly.type
_entity_poly.pdbx_seq_one_letter_code
_entity_poly.pdbx_strand_id
1 'polypeptide(L)'
;ALIEGAITESWQLDELKKVREISRFLIPIGSCAVNGGIPAIKNIDPEIEVEKRVYQDISVLHSMKAHSIDDYVKVDGYVRGCPMGERDLLELLTSLLLNIKPSFPEYCVCVECKLKGAICLLVAEGKPCMGPVTNAGCGALCPSRARACYGCWGPAPNVNAPALAKKFEQLGLSPDDIVRKFTQFASPKIEFRKGAEMYE
;
A
#
# COMPACT_ATOMS: atom_id res chain seq x y z
N ALA A 1 -15.80 10.16 8.71
CA ALA A 1 -15.68 9.87 7.28
C ALA A 1 -14.76 8.68 7.06
N LEU A 2 -15.18 7.77 6.18
CA LEU A 2 -14.29 6.77 5.60
C LEU A 2 -13.88 7.29 4.23
N ILE A 3 -12.58 7.33 3.94
CA ILE A 3 -12.06 7.89 2.68
C ILE A 3 -11.43 6.75 1.87
N GLU A 4 -11.94 6.53 0.67
CA GLU A 4 -11.39 5.58 -0.29
C GLU A 4 -10.73 6.32 -1.45
N GLY A 5 -9.69 5.73 -2.04
CA GLY A 5 -8.97 6.29 -3.19
C GLY A 5 -7.76 7.15 -2.80
N ALA A 6 -6.82 7.27 -3.73
CA ALA A 6 -5.71 8.20 -3.62
C ALA A 6 -6.13 9.56 -4.20
N ILE A 7 -5.52 10.64 -3.72
CA ILE A 7 -5.72 11.97 -4.31
C ILE A 7 -4.89 12.05 -5.58
N THR A 8 -5.55 12.22 -6.73
CA THR A 8 -4.93 12.33 -8.05
C THR A 8 -5.22 13.66 -8.74
N GLU A 9 -6.10 14.49 -8.18
CA GLU A 9 -6.45 15.82 -8.71
C GLU A 9 -6.60 16.85 -7.58
N SER A 10 -6.40 18.12 -7.91
CA SER A 10 -6.40 19.22 -6.93
C SER A 10 -7.75 19.44 -6.24
N TRP A 11 -8.87 19.29 -6.97
CA TRP A 11 -10.21 19.49 -6.39
C TRP A 11 -10.54 18.45 -5.31
N GLN A 12 -10.00 17.24 -5.44
CA GLN A 12 -10.18 16.17 -4.44
C GLN A 12 -9.50 16.54 -3.12
N LEU A 13 -8.36 17.26 -3.17
CA LEU A 13 -7.69 17.76 -1.97
C LEU A 13 -8.54 18.81 -1.25
N ASP A 14 -9.18 19.71 -1.98
CA ASP A 14 -10.07 20.72 -1.39
C ASP A 14 -11.30 20.08 -0.75
N GLU A 15 -11.86 19.05 -1.37
CA GLU A 15 -12.94 18.26 -0.79
C GLU A 15 -12.48 17.51 0.47
N LEU A 16 -11.31 16.86 0.43
CA LEU A 16 -10.74 16.15 1.56
C LEU A 16 -10.57 17.05 2.79
N LYS A 17 -10.08 18.28 2.60
CA LYS A 17 -9.93 19.26 3.68
C LYS A 17 -11.27 19.61 4.32
N LYS A 18 -12.30 19.87 3.50
CA LYS A 18 -13.67 20.13 4.00
C LYS A 18 -14.23 18.94 4.78
N VAL A 19 -14.03 17.72 4.27
CA VAL A 19 -14.46 16.49 4.95
C VAL A 19 -13.73 16.31 6.29
N ARG A 20 -12.44 16.64 6.36
CA ARG A 20 -11.66 16.60 7.61
C ARG A 20 -12.20 17.59 8.64
N GLU A 21 -12.53 18.81 8.24
CA GLU A 21 -13.03 19.86 9.14
C GLU A 21 -14.36 19.48 9.82
N ILE A 22 -15.26 18.81 9.10
CA ILE A 22 -16.58 18.41 9.63
C ILE A 22 -16.60 17.01 10.27
N SER A 23 -15.53 16.23 10.13
CA SER A 23 -15.48 14.85 10.62
C SER A 23 -14.87 14.76 12.00
N ARG A 24 -15.54 14.06 12.94
CA ARG A 24 -14.94 13.64 14.21
C ARG A 24 -13.79 12.66 14.00
N PHE A 25 -14.03 11.63 13.16
CA PHE A 25 -13.02 10.65 12.76
C PHE A 25 -12.87 10.65 11.24
N LEU A 26 -11.64 10.64 10.72
CA LEU A 26 -11.33 10.46 9.30
C LEU A 26 -10.39 9.27 9.16
N ILE A 27 -10.88 8.23 8.50
CA ILE A 27 -10.17 6.95 8.35
C ILE A 27 -9.98 6.64 6.87
N PRO A 28 -8.73 6.67 6.34
CA PRO A 28 -8.43 6.09 5.04
C PRO A 28 -8.70 4.58 5.04
N ILE A 29 -9.42 4.12 4.02
CA ILE A 29 -9.75 2.72 3.81
C ILE A 29 -9.20 2.25 2.46
N GLY A 30 -8.48 1.12 2.49
CA GLY A 30 -7.89 0.52 1.30
C GLY A 30 -6.53 1.09 0.92
N SER A 31 -5.77 0.31 0.14
CA SER A 31 -4.37 0.60 -0.17
C SER A 31 -4.18 1.89 -0.95
N CYS A 32 -5.16 2.33 -1.75
CA CYS A 32 -5.07 3.62 -2.45
C CYS A 32 -5.06 4.78 -1.44
N ALA A 33 -6.02 4.80 -0.51
CA ALA A 33 -6.10 5.85 0.50
C ALA A 33 -4.95 5.78 1.52
N VAL A 34 -4.53 4.56 1.89
CA VAL A 34 -3.51 4.34 2.93
C VAL A 34 -2.09 4.47 2.39
N ASN A 35 -1.81 3.97 1.18
CA ASN A 35 -0.45 3.82 0.65
C ASN A 35 -0.23 4.53 -0.70
N GLY A 36 -1.24 5.18 -1.28
CA GLY A 36 -1.24 5.65 -2.67
C GLY A 36 -1.70 4.58 -3.67
N GLY A 37 -1.45 3.30 -3.40
CA GLY A 37 -1.99 2.17 -4.18
C GLY A 37 -1.45 2.11 -5.61
N ILE A 38 -2.21 1.43 -6.48
CA ILE A 38 -1.91 1.31 -7.91
C ILE A 38 -1.81 2.69 -8.60
N PRO A 39 -2.66 3.69 -8.32
CA PRO A 39 -2.54 5.01 -8.95
C PRO A 39 -1.17 5.67 -8.75
N ALA A 40 -0.50 5.40 -7.63
CA ALA A 40 0.81 6.00 -7.33
C ALA A 40 1.98 5.39 -8.11
N ILE A 41 1.77 4.34 -8.90
CA ILE A 41 2.77 3.86 -9.87
C ILE A 41 3.12 4.97 -10.86
N LYS A 42 2.16 5.83 -11.22
CA LYS A 42 2.40 6.93 -12.18
C LYS A 42 3.44 7.93 -11.69
N ASN A 43 3.68 8.01 -10.38
CA ASN A 43 4.61 8.98 -9.78
C ASN A 43 6.09 8.73 -10.15
N ILE A 44 6.38 7.55 -10.72
CA ILE A 44 7.72 7.17 -11.23
C ILE A 44 8.05 7.97 -12.49
N ASP A 45 7.05 8.25 -13.33
CA ASP A 45 7.19 9.02 -14.55
C ASP A 45 6.83 10.50 -14.31
N PRO A 46 7.32 11.43 -15.14
CA PRO A 46 6.78 12.79 -15.21
C PRO A 46 5.29 12.76 -15.59
N GLU A 47 4.44 13.50 -14.87
CA GLU A 47 2.98 13.48 -15.03
C GLU A 47 2.55 13.74 -16.50
N ILE A 48 3.19 14.72 -17.16
CA ILE A 48 2.91 15.07 -18.56
C ILE A 48 3.15 13.92 -19.53
N GLU A 49 4.12 13.04 -19.26
CA GLU A 49 4.40 11.87 -20.08
C GLU A 49 3.33 10.80 -19.88
N VAL A 50 2.84 10.64 -18.65
CA VAL A 50 1.74 9.72 -18.33
C VAL A 50 0.45 10.17 -19.02
N GLU A 51 0.14 11.46 -18.96
CA GLU A 51 -1.06 12.04 -19.59
C GLU A 51 -1.05 11.86 -21.12
N LYS A 52 0.07 12.18 -21.77
CA LYS A 52 0.24 12.06 -23.22
C LYS A 52 0.21 10.63 -23.76
N ARG A 53 0.46 9.62 -22.91
CA ARG A 53 0.29 8.20 -23.30
C ARG A 53 -1.17 7.86 -23.59
N VAL A 54 -2.12 8.57 -22.97
CA VAL A 54 -3.56 8.28 -23.06
C VAL A 54 -4.30 9.32 -23.88
N TYR A 55 -3.98 10.60 -23.70
CA TYR A 55 -4.72 11.72 -24.28
C TYR A 55 -3.86 12.54 -25.24
N GLN A 56 -4.48 12.99 -26.33
CA GLN A 56 -3.85 13.91 -27.29
C GLN A 56 -3.88 15.36 -26.80
N ASP A 57 -5.00 15.78 -26.19
CA ASP A 57 -5.18 17.08 -25.55
C ASP A 57 -5.17 16.92 -24.02
N ILE A 58 -4.13 17.47 -23.40
CA ILE A 58 -3.91 17.41 -21.95
C ILE A 58 -4.28 18.72 -21.23
N SER A 59 -4.71 19.75 -21.97
CA SER A 59 -4.97 21.09 -21.40
C SER A 59 -6.09 21.11 -20.36
N VAL A 60 -7.00 20.13 -20.43
CA VAL A 60 -8.13 19.96 -19.51
C VAL A 60 -7.82 19.06 -18.31
N LEU A 61 -6.63 18.44 -18.28
CA LEU A 61 -6.24 17.54 -17.20
C LEU A 61 -5.66 18.34 -16.04
N HIS A 62 -6.16 18.05 -14.83
CA HIS A 62 -5.67 18.63 -13.57
C HIS A 62 -5.04 17.55 -12.69
N SER A 63 -4.33 16.61 -13.34
CA SER A 63 -3.67 15.50 -12.69
C SER A 63 -2.53 15.98 -11.80
N MET A 64 -2.39 15.38 -10.63
CA MET A 64 -1.27 15.54 -9.73
C MET A 64 -0.75 14.17 -9.29
N LYS A 65 0.48 14.14 -8.76
CA LYS A 65 1.07 12.92 -8.20
C LYS A 65 0.12 12.29 -7.18
N ALA A 66 -0.05 10.97 -7.26
CA ALA A 66 -0.97 10.25 -6.40
C ALA A 66 -0.34 9.99 -5.03
N HIS A 67 -0.97 10.50 -3.98
CA HIS A 67 -0.49 10.38 -2.61
C HIS A 67 -1.57 9.80 -1.69
N SER A 68 -1.13 9.28 -0.55
CA SER A 68 -2.03 8.80 0.50
C SER A 68 -2.72 9.95 1.20
N ILE A 69 -3.87 9.66 1.83
CA ILE A 69 -4.69 10.67 2.50
C ILE A 69 -3.94 11.37 3.65
N ASP A 70 -3.08 10.62 4.34
CA ASP A 70 -2.27 11.11 5.45
C ASP A 70 -1.13 12.05 5.03
N ASP A 71 -0.84 12.18 3.74
CA ASP A 71 0.11 13.17 3.22
C ASP A 71 -0.51 14.58 3.23
N TYR A 72 -1.84 14.69 3.33
CA TYR A 72 -2.57 15.95 3.19
C TYR A 72 -3.31 16.41 4.44
N VAL A 73 -3.85 15.47 5.22
CA VAL A 73 -4.65 15.77 6.42
C VAL A 73 -4.34 14.78 7.53
N LYS A 74 -4.54 15.18 8.78
CA LYS A 74 -4.43 14.27 9.92
C LYS A 74 -5.54 13.21 9.85
N VAL A 75 -5.14 11.94 9.92
CA VAL A 75 -6.02 10.77 9.97
C VAL A 75 -6.08 10.19 11.38
N ASP A 76 -7.14 9.45 11.70
CA ASP A 76 -7.37 8.90 13.05
C ASP A 76 -7.12 7.38 13.15
N GLY A 77 -6.77 6.74 12.03
CA GLY A 77 -6.51 5.31 11.93
C GLY A 77 -6.42 4.87 10.47
N TYR A 78 -6.21 3.58 10.22
CA TYR A 78 -6.04 3.04 8.88
C TYR A 78 -6.75 1.69 8.75
N VAL A 79 -7.47 1.48 7.65
CA VAL A 79 -7.93 0.13 7.25
C VAL A 79 -7.16 -0.29 6.01
N ARG A 80 -6.28 -1.27 6.16
CA ARG A 80 -5.34 -1.68 5.11
C ARG A 80 -5.98 -2.69 4.15
N GLY A 81 -5.32 -2.88 3.01
CA GLY A 81 -5.63 -3.92 2.02
C GLY A 81 -6.09 -3.38 0.66
N CYS A 82 -5.98 -4.18 -0.39
CA CYS A 82 -6.52 -3.89 -1.72
C CYS A 82 -7.39 -5.07 -2.21
N PRO A 83 -8.71 -5.08 -1.94
CA PRO A 83 -9.48 -4.07 -1.18
C PRO A 83 -9.22 -4.16 0.33
N MET A 84 -9.83 -3.23 1.08
CA MET A 84 -9.77 -3.21 2.54
C MET A 84 -10.16 -4.55 3.16
N GLY A 85 -9.47 -4.95 4.23
CA GLY A 85 -9.78 -6.19 4.95
C GLY A 85 -11.15 -6.14 5.62
N GLU A 86 -12.02 -7.11 5.34
CA GLU A 86 -13.35 -7.21 5.95
C GLU A 86 -13.28 -7.21 7.49
N ARG A 87 -12.37 -8.01 8.05
CA ARG A 87 -12.15 -8.09 9.50
C ARG A 87 -11.72 -6.74 10.07
N ASP A 88 -10.78 -6.05 9.42
CA ASP A 88 -10.26 -4.76 9.90
C ASP A 88 -11.34 -3.66 9.79
N LEU A 89 -12.16 -3.69 8.74
CA LEU A 89 -13.28 -2.76 8.61
C LEU A 89 -14.34 -3.00 9.70
N LEU A 90 -14.70 -4.26 9.96
CA LEU A 90 -15.65 -4.61 11.00
C LEU A 90 -15.13 -4.24 12.40
N GLU A 91 -13.86 -4.54 12.68
CA GLU A 91 -13.18 -4.17 13.92
C GLU A 91 -13.18 -2.65 14.12
N LEU A 92 -12.82 -1.89 13.09
CA LEU A 92 -12.87 -0.42 13.14
C LEU A 92 -14.27 0.07 13.51
N LEU A 93 -15.29 -0.35 12.75
CA LEU A 93 -16.66 0.14 12.92
C LEU A 93 -17.20 -0.22 14.30
N THR A 94 -16.99 -1.46 14.73
CA THR A 94 -17.43 -1.95 16.06
C THR A 94 -16.74 -1.17 17.16
N SER A 95 -15.43 -1.00 17.08
CA SER A 95 -14.65 -0.29 18.11
C SER A 95 -15.01 1.19 18.19
N LEU A 96 -15.26 1.86 17.05
CA LEU A 96 -15.73 3.25 17.02
C LEU A 96 -17.13 3.40 17.63
N LEU A 97 -18.06 2.47 17.37
CA LEU A 97 -19.40 2.48 17.95
C LEU A 97 -19.38 2.27 19.47
N LEU A 98 -18.46 1.43 19.96
CA LEU A 98 -18.27 1.16 21.38
C LEU A 98 -17.36 2.17 22.09
N ASN A 99 -16.83 3.17 21.36
CA ASN A 99 -15.88 4.16 21.86
C ASN A 99 -14.62 3.53 22.50
N ILE A 100 -14.13 2.44 21.90
CA ILE A 100 -12.87 1.77 22.25
C ILE A 100 -11.86 1.90 21.11
N LYS A 101 -10.57 1.69 21.41
CA LYS A 101 -9.52 1.74 20.41
C LYS A 101 -9.54 0.45 19.57
N PRO A 102 -9.64 0.53 18.22
CA PRO A 102 -9.55 -0.64 17.35
C PRO A 102 -8.21 -1.36 17.48
N SER A 103 -8.23 -2.69 17.36
CA SER A 103 -7.03 -3.52 17.38
C SER A 103 -6.71 -4.11 16.00
N PHE A 104 -5.57 -3.71 15.43
CA PHE A 104 -5.12 -4.21 14.12
C PHE A 104 -3.83 -5.03 14.23
N PRO A 105 -3.56 -5.95 13.28
CA PRO A 105 -2.27 -6.61 13.16
C PRO A 105 -1.14 -5.61 12.85
N GLU A 106 -0.12 -5.58 13.71
CA GLU A 106 1.09 -4.75 13.57
C GLU A 106 2.35 -5.58 13.26
N TYR A 107 2.16 -6.71 12.58
CA TYR A 107 3.23 -7.62 12.18
C TYR A 107 3.16 -7.92 10.68
N CYS A 108 4.22 -8.52 10.11
CA CYS A 108 4.24 -8.83 8.69
C CYS A 108 3.52 -10.15 8.35
N VAL A 109 3.14 -10.31 7.07
CA VAL A 109 2.41 -11.48 6.54
C VAL A 109 3.08 -12.81 6.89
N CYS A 110 4.40 -12.83 7.10
CA CYS A 110 5.14 -14.03 7.51
C CYS A 110 4.56 -14.70 8.76
N VAL A 111 4.05 -13.94 9.74
CA VAL A 111 3.45 -14.51 10.96
C VAL A 111 2.21 -15.33 10.60
N GLU A 112 1.32 -14.79 9.77
CA GLU A 112 0.12 -15.51 9.31
C GLU A 112 0.46 -16.73 8.46
N CYS A 113 1.48 -16.64 7.60
CA CYS A 113 1.98 -17.79 6.84
C CYS A 113 2.41 -18.94 7.76
N LYS A 114 3.14 -18.61 8.85
CA LYS A 114 3.60 -19.62 9.81
C LYS A 114 2.46 -20.22 10.62
N LEU A 115 1.52 -19.40 11.08
CA LEU A 115 0.31 -19.87 11.76
C LEU A 115 -0.52 -20.82 10.89
N LYS A 116 -0.52 -20.63 9.57
CA LYS A 116 -1.20 -21.50 8.60
C LYS A 116 -0.39 -22.71 8.14
N GLY A 117 0.86 -22.86 8.58
CA GLY A 117 1.75 -23.91 8.08
C GLY A 117 2.07 -23.79 6.58
N ALA A 118 1.94 -22.58 6.00
CA ALA A 118 2.22 -22.36 4.60
C ALA A 118 3.73 -22.51 4.31
N ILE A 119 4.06 -23.22 3.23
CA ILE A 119 5.44 -23.36 2.75
C ILE A 119 5.97 -21.97 2.37
N CYS A 120 7.19 -21.66 2.83
CA CYS A 120 7.80 -20.36 2.55
C CYS A 120 8.24 -20.29 1.09
N LEU A 121 7.43 -19.65 0.24
CA LEU A 121 7.71 -19.52 -1.19
C LEU A 121 9.02 -18.78 -1.50
N LEU A 122 9.44 -17.86 -0.64
CA LEU A 122 10.70 -17.12 -0.79
C LEU A 122 11.93 -18.02 -0.61
N VAL A 123 11.87 -18.92 0.37
CA VAL A 123 13.03 -19.74 0.77
C VAL A 123 12.99 -21.10 0.08
N ALA A 124 11.84 -21.78 0.07
CA ALA A 124 11.70 -23.12 -0.46
C ALA A 124 11.64 -23.17 -1.99
N GLU A 125 11.08 -22.12 -2.62
CA GLU A 125 10.83 -22.10 -4.07
C GLU A 125 11.54 -20.94 -4.78
N GLY A 126 12.28 -20.09 -4.05
CA GLY A 126 12.98 -18.94 -4.65
C GLY A 126 12.06 -17.89 -5.28
N LYS A 127 10.78 -17.83 -4.91
CA LYS A 127 9.81 -16.89 -5.49
C LYS A 127 9.92 -15.50 -4.83
N PRO A 128 9.90 -14.38 -5.60
CA PRO A 128 10.04 -13.02 -5.07
C PRO A 128 8.77 -12.57 -4.32
N CYS A 129 8.71 -12.92 -3.03
CA CYS A 129 7.59 -12.70 -2.13
C CYS A 129 7.79 -11.45 -1.27
N MET A 130 6.82 -10.52 -1.32
CA MET A 130 6.82 -9.29 -0.52
C MET A 130 6.40 -9.51 0.95
N GLY A 131 6.01 -10.73 1.32
CA GLY A 131 5.47 -11.06 2.64
C GLY A 131 6.30 -10.56 3.83
N PRO A 132 7.64 -10.64 3.81
CA PRO A 132 8.49 -10.16 4.92
C PRO A 132 8.37 -8.68 5.23
N VAL A 133 7.99 -7.85 4.25
CA VAL A 133 7.90 -6.39 4.41
C VAL A 133 6.46 -5.89 4.39
N THR A 134 5.47 -6.76 4.17
CA THR A 134 4.07 -6.38 4.00
C THR A 134 3.29 -6.56 5.29
N ASN A 135 2.43 -5.61 5.66
CA ASN A 135 1.56 -5.72 6.84
C ASN A 135 0.60 -6.92 6.73
N ALA A 136 0.39 -7.62 7.84
CA ALA A 136 -0.57 -8.71 7.96
C ALA A 136 -2.02 -8.21 8.04
N GLY A 137 -2.97 -9.15 8.12
CA GLY A 137 -4.42 -8.92 8.16
C GLY A 137 -5.15 -9.60 7.00
N CYS A 138 -4.44 -9.91 5.91
CA CYS A 138 -5.00 -10.60 4.75
C CYS A 138 -5.17 -12.12 4.94
N GLY A 139 -4.76 -12.66 6.10
CA GLY A 139 -4.76 -14.08 6.38
C GLY A 139 -3.78 -14.86 5.48
N ALA A 140 -2.68 -14.26 5.06
CA ALA A 140 -1.73 -14.83 4.10
C ALA A 140 -2.41 -15.50 2.89
N LEU A 141 -3.42 -14.85 2.29
CA LEU A 141 -4.24 -15.42 1.21
C LEU A 141 -3.39 -15.93 0.04
N CYS A 142 -2.49 -15.09 -0.47
CA CYS A 142 -1.66 -15.46 -1.62
C CYS A 142 -0.70 -16.62 -1.30
N PRO A 143 0.12 -16.55 -0.24
CA PRO A 143 1.03 -17.66 0.10
C PRO A 143 0.31 -18.98 0.39
N SER A 144 -0.89 -18.93 0.99
CA SER A 144 -1.73 -20.11 1.23
C SER A 144 -2.21 -20.80 -0.06
N ARG A 145 -2.07 -20.13 -1.21
CA ARG A 145 -2.40 -20.63 -2.55
C ARG A 145 -1.16 -20.76 -3.44
N ALA A 146 0.02 -20.96 -2.84
CA ALA A 146 1.31 -21.09 -3.52
C ALA A 146 1.71 -19.89 -4.41
N ARG A 147 1.14 -18.71 -4.13
CA ARG A 147 1.44 -17.44 -4.81
C ARG A 147 2.23 -16.51 -3.90
N ALA A 148 3.33 -15.96 -4.40
CA ALA A 148 4.13 -14.97 -3.68
C ALA A 148 3.26 -13.74 -3.33
N CYS A 149 3.44 -13.20 -2.12
CA CYS A 149 2.74 -11.98 -1.69
C CYS A 149 3.11 -10.81 -2.60
N TYR A 150 2.11 -10.01 -2.95
CA TYR A 150 2.24 -8.82 -3.81
C TYR A 150 2.60 -7.53 -3.08
N GLY A 151 2.35 -7.45 -1.76
CA GLY A 151 2.56 -6.21 -1.01
C GLY A 151 1.36 -5.27 -0.92
N CYS A 152 0.16 -5.71 -1.31
CA CYS A 152 -1.02 -4.84 -1.41
C CYS A 152 -1.59 -4.32 -0.08
N TRP A 153 -1.08 -4.79 1.06
CA TRP A 153 -1.44 -4.27 2.39
C TRP A 153 -0.50 -3.15 2.86
N GLY A 154 0.50 -2.80 2.05
CA GLY A 154 1.51 -1.80 2.37
C GLY A 154 2.57 -2.29 3.35
N PRO A 155 3.52 -1.43 3.72
CA PRO A 155 4.60 -1.78 4.62
C PRO A 155 4.11 -2.15 6.02
N ALA A 156 4.70 -3.19 6.59
CA ALA A 156 4.54 -3.48 8.02
C ALA A 156 5.45 -2.55 8.86
N PRO A 157 5.22 -2.43 10.18
CA PRO A 157 6.11 -1.70 11.06
C PRO A 157 7.54 -2.26 11.07
N ASN A 158 8.54 -1.38 11.11
CA ASN A 158 9.96 -1.74 11.29
C ASN A 158 10.53 -2.75 10.26
N VAL A 159 10.08 -2.67 9.01
CA VAL A 159 10.51 -3.58 7.94
C VAL A 159 11.86 -3.21 7.33
N ASN A 160 12.60 -4.21 6.86
CA ASN A 160 13.88 -4.04 6.17
C ASN A 160 13.73 -4.29 4.67
N ALA A 161 13.14 -3.32 3.96
CA ALA A 161 13.00 -3.36 2.51
C ALA A 161 14.34 -3.51 1.75
N PRO A 162 15.43 -2.80 2.12
CA PRO A 162 16.74 -2.97 1.50
C PRO A 162 17.24 -4.43 1.49
N ALA A 163 17.12 -5.13 2.63
CA ALA A 163 17.56 -6.51 2.73
C ALA A 163 16.71 -7.45 1.84
N LEU A 164 15.41 -7.20 1.73
CA LEU A 164 14.54 -7.98 0.85
C LEU A 164 14.85 -7.70 -0.63
N ALA A 165 15.13 -6.46 -1.00
CA ALA A 165 15.52 -6.07 -2.36
C ALA A 165 16.81 -6.79 -2.78
N LYS A 166 17.84 -6.78 -1.92
CA LYS A 166 19.08 -7.56 -2.12
C LYS A 166 18.81 -9.06 -2.24
N LYS A 167 17.83 -9.59 -1.48
CA LYS A 167 17.45 -10.99 -1.62
C LYS A 167 16.81 -11.28 -2.98
N PHE A 168 16.04 -10.37 -3.55
CA PHE A 168 15.47 -10.52 -4.89
C PHE A 168 16.53 -10.50 -5.98
N GLU A 169 17.53 -9.62 -5.87
CA GLU A 169 18.70 -9.64 -6.76
C GLU A 169 19.43 -10.99 -6.71
N GLN A 170 19.66 -11.54 -5.51
CA GLN A 170 20.27 -12.88 -5.34
C GLN A 170 19.42 -14.01 -5.93
N LEU A 171 18.12 -13.80 -6.12
CA LEU A 171 17.21 -14.74 -6.79
C LEU A 171 17.20 -14.55 -8.32
N GLY A 172 17.96 -13.60 -8.85
CA GLY A 172 18.11 -13.33 -10.28
C GLY A 172 17.09 -12.37 -10.86
N LEU A 173 16.39 -11.57 -10.04
CA LEU A 173 15.50 -10.53 -10.56
C LEU A 173 16.31 -9.38 -11.17
N SER A 174 15.79 -8.79 -12.25
CA SER A 174 16.34 -7.57 -12.83
C SER A 174 16.14 -6.37 -11.90
N PRO A 175 17.02 -5.34 -11.95
CA PRO A 175 16.82 -4.09 -11.21
C PRO A 175 15.41 -3.51 -11.40
N ASP A 176 14.91 -3.44 -12.64
CA ASP A 176 13.57 -2.94 -12.96
C ASP A 176 12.46 -3.74 -12.26
N ASP A 177 12.55 -5.06 -12.23
CA ASP A 177 11.54 -5.91 -11.59
C ASP A 177 11.59 -5.78 -10.05
N ILE A 178 12.77 -5.51 -9.47
CA ILE A 178 12.90 -5.19 -8.05
C ILE A 178 12.20 -3.86 -7.76
N VAL A 179 12.48 -2.81 -8.53
CA VAL A 179 11.82 -1.50 -8.38
C VAL A 179 10.30 -1.66 -8.48
N ARG A 180 9.80 -2.36 -9.51
CA ARG A 180 8.36 -2.63 -9.71
C ARG A 180 7.71 -3.33 -8.51
N LYS A 181 8.41 -4.26 -7.84
CA LYS A 181 7.89 -4.96 -6.66
C LYS A 181 7.63 -4.00 -5.49
N PHE A 182 8.52 -3.04 -5.28
CA PHE A 182 8.39 -2.06 -4.20
C PHE A 182 7.46 -0.89 -4.55
N THR A 183 7.28 -0.56 -5.83
CA THR A 183 6.45 0.58 -6.23
C THR A 183 4.98 0.21 -6.52
N GLN A 184 4.67 -1.07 -6.79
CA GLN A 184 3.34 -1.50 -7.27
C GLN A 184 2.15 -1.01 -6.41
N PHE A 185 2.24 -1.08 -5.09
CA PHE A 185 1.10 -0.76 -4.20
C PHE A 185 1.36 0.38 -3.21
N ALA A 186 2.61 0.79 -3.07
CA ALA A 186 3.02 1.77 -2.05
C ALA A 186 4.24 2.58 -2.51
N SER A 187 4.28 2.96 -3.79
CA SER A 187 5.35 3.80 -4.35
C SER A 187 5.71 5.03 -3.52
N PRO A 188 4.78 5.80 -2.90
CA PRO A 188 5.13 6.99 -2.15
C PRO A 188 5.58 6.70 -0.71
N LYS A 189 5.40 5.46 -0.20
CA LYS A 189 5.72 5.14 1.20
C LYS A 189 7.21 4.86 1.37
N ILE A 190 7.81 5.57 2.32
CA ILE A 190 9.26 5.59 2.56
C ILE A 190 9.83 4.20 2.86
N GLU A 191 9.06 3.36 3.54
CA GLU A 191 9.48 2.00 3.91
C GLU A 191 9.72 1.13 2.67
N PHE A 192 8.90 1.28 1.62
CA PHE A 192 9.08 0.55 0.37
C PHE A 192 10.06 1.27 -0.57
N ARG A 193 10.04 2.61 -0.62
CA ARG A 193 11.00 3.42 -1.40
C ARG A 193 12.46 3.05 -1.11
N LYS A 194 12.81 2.82 0.16
CA LYS A 194 14.16 2.37 0.56
C LYS A 194 14.62 1.10 -0.16
N GLY A 195 13.70 0.20 -0.52
CA GLY A 195 14.01 -1.00 -1.30
C GLY A 195 14.14 -0.74 -2.80
N ALA A 196 13.31 0.15 -3.34
CA ALA A 196 13.34 0.56 -4.75
C ALA A 196 14.60 1.37 -5.09
N GLU A 197 14.94 2.37 -4.27
CA GLU A 197 16.06 3.32 -4.48
C GLU A 197 17.45 2.66 -4.54
N MET A 198 17.57 1.39 -4.13
CA MET A 198 18.81 0.63 -4.32
C MET A 198 19.07 0.24 -5.78
N TYR A 199 18.05 0.33 -6.63
CA TYR A 199 18.04 -0.19 -8.01
C TYR A 199 17.46 0.81 -9.02
N GLU A 200 17.18 2.05 -8.60
CA GLU A 200 16.85 3.22 -9.45
C GLU A 200 18.14 3.91 -9.94
#